data_AF-A0A2V9TXB7-F1
#
_entry.id   AF-A0A2V9TXB7-F1
#
_cell.length_a   1.000
_cell.length_b   1.000
_cell.length_c   1.000
_cell.angle_alpha   90.00
_cell.angle_beta   90.00
_cell.angle_gamma   90.00
#
_symmetry.space_group_name_H-M   'P 1'
#
loop_
_entity.id
_entity.type
_entity.pdbx_description
1 polymer ?
#
loop_
_entity_poly.entity_id
_entity_poly.type
_entity_poly.pdbx_seq_one_letter_code
_entity_poly.pdbx_strand_id
1 'polypeptide(L)'
;MGSVALKGCALACMFVAIAFAQSVSLPPMDHLKVSETLRAAKLSLSEIMQICEQLETTSFDVPDSWETELRGRRVSLGNEKGLVIQGIELLCGGTGNCQTWVLRRSNGKWLTMFKDQAPIASAFGFQPKTHSGHKNFVVAANSSADAENYIIYHFDGQFYRQARCYLVRKAQQAERVPCK
;
A
#
# COMPACT_ATOMS: atom_id res chain seq x y z
N MET A 1 -56.92 40.92 -31.40
CA MET A 1 -56.91 39.53 -31.89
C MET A 1 -55.52 39.24 -32.46
N GLY A 2 -54.87 38.14 -32.02
CA GLY A 2 -53.55 37.63 -32.48
C GLY A 2 -52.34 38.30 -31.78
N SER A 3 -51.57 37.76 -30.83
CA SER A 3 -50.95 36.44 -30.53
C SER A 3 -49.63 36.11 -31.29
N VAL A 4 -48.55 35.96 -30.49
CA VAL A 4 -47.38 35.02 -30.61
C VAL A 4 -46.30 35.42 -31.65
N ALA A 5 -44.97 35.33 -31.44
CA ALA A 5 -44.17 34.39 -30.65
C ALA A 5 -42.81 34.94 -30.18
N LEU A 6 -42.42 34.45 -29.01
CA LEU A 6 -41.07 34.40 -28.43
C LEU A 6 -40.17 33.46 -29.27
N LYS A 7 -38.93 33.86 -29.60
CA LYS A 7 -37.86 32.93 -30.00
C LYS A 7 -36.57 33.26 -29.27
N GLY A 8 -36.35 32.54 -28.18
CA GLY A 8 -35.03 32.41 -27.56
C GLY A 8 -34.13 31.51 -28.41
N CYS A 9 -32.83 31.80 -28.39
CA CYS A 9 -31.80 30.88 -28.84
C CYS A 9 -30.71 30.85 -27.77
N ALA A 10 -30.87 29.93 -26.81
CA ALA A 10 -29.84 29.60 -25.85
C ALA A 10 -28.84 28.67 -26.53
N LEU A 11 -27.62 29.16 -26.77
CA LEU A 11 -26.52 28.33 -27.27
C LEU A 11 -25.88 27.60 -26.08
N ALA A 12 -26.30 26.35 -25.84
CA ALA A 12 -25.67 25.48 -24.87
C ALA A 12 -24.45 24.79 -25.51
N CYS A 13 -23.24 25.28 -25.24
CA CYS A 13 -22.02 24.55 -25.57
C CYS A 13 -21.85 23.38 -24.59
N MET A 14 -22.09 22.17 -25.08
CA MET A 14 -21.75 20.92 -24.42
C MET A 14 -20.25 20.85 -24.13
N PHE A 15 -19.86 20.91 -22.86
CA PHE A 15 -18.55 20.44 -22.42
C PHE A 15 -18.55 18.91 -22.46
N VAL A 16 -18.03 18.34 -23.54
CA VAL A 16 -17.70 16.91 -23.58
C VAL A 16 -16.49 16.71 -22.67
N ALA A 17 -16.73 16.32 -21.42
CA ALA A 17 -15.68 15.89 -20.51
C ALA A 17 -15.12 14.55 -21.01
N ILE A 18 -14.03 14.61 -21.78
CA ILE A 18 -13.23 13.42 -22.08
C ILE A 18 -12.60 12.99 -20.75
N ALA A 19 -13.22 12.01 -20.09
CA ALA A 19 -12.61 11.32 -18.98
C ALA A 19 -11.44 10.51 -19.54
N PHE A 20 -10.25 11.12 -19.60
CA PHE A 20 -9.02 10.40 -19.87
C PHE A 20 -8.90 9.29 -18.83
N ALA A 21 -9.07 8.04 -19.26
CA ALA A 21 -8.71 6.89 -18.46
C ALA A 21 -7.20 6.98 -18.19
N GLN A 22 -6.83 7.58 -17.06
CA GLN A 22 -5.45 7.65 -16.63
C GLN A 22 -4.99 6.21 -16.36
N SER A 23 -4.18 5.67 -17.28
CA SER A 23 -3.53 4.37 -17.09
C SER A 23 -2.76 4.41 -15.77
N VAL A 24 -3.14 3.57 -14.81
CA VAL A 24 -2.41 3.44 -13.54
C VAL A 24 -1.11 2.71 -13.80
N SER A 25 0.01 3.28 -13.35
CA SER A 25 1.30 2.60 -13.34
C SER A 25 1.46 1.88 -12.01
N LEU A 26 1.27 0.56 -12.03
CA LEU A 26 1.60 -0.30 -10.89
C LEU A 26 3.12 -0.58 -10.90
N PRO A 27 3.80 -0.48 -9.75
CA PRO A 27 5.22 -0.78 -9.70
C PRO A 27 5.45 -2.29 -9.87
N PRO A 28 6.69 -2.72 -10.14
CA PRO A 28 7.07 -4.11 -9.93
C PRO A 28 6.73 -4.53 -8.50
N MET A 29 6.00 -5.63 -8.38
CA MET A 29 5.59 -6.20 -7.10
C MET A 29 6.53 -7.32 -6.71
N ASP A 30 6.84 -7.42 -5.42
CA ASP A 30 7.77 -8.40 -4.86
C ASP A 30 7.30 -8.82 -3.46
N HIS A 31 7.84 -9.91 -2.94
CA HIS A 31 7.66 -10.36 -1.55
C HIS A 31 9.02 -10.56 -0.89
N LEU A 32 9.06 -10.62 0.43
CA LEU A 32 10.31 -10.86 1.13
C LEU A 32 10.72 -12.33 1.00
N LYS A 33 11.97 -12.55 0.58
CA LYS A 33 12.56 -13.86 0.39
C LYS A 33 12.96 -14.47 1.73
N VAL A 34 13.12 -15.79 1.76
CA VAL A 34 13.58 -16.53 2.95
C VAL A 34 14.91 -15.98 3.51
N SER A 35 15.82 -15.52 2.63
CA SER A 35 17.10 -14.95 3.03
C SER A 35 17.03 -13.54 3.61
N GLU A 36 15.91 -12.83 3.44
CA GLU A 36 15.69 -11.46 3.92
C GLU A 36 15.23 -11.49 5.38
N THR A 37 16.08 -11.99 6.27
CA THR A 37 15.82 -12.03 7.72
C THR A 37 16.10 -10.67 8.37
N LEU A 38 15.58 -10.45 9.60
CA LEU A 38 15.90 -9.23 10.37
C LEU A 38 17.40 -9.05 10.60
N ARG A 39 18.13 -10.15 10.82
CA ARG A 39 19.59 -10.14 10.93
C ARG A 39 20.27 -9.78 9.60
N ALA A 40 19.79 -10.31 8.47
CA ALA A 40 20.30 -9.96 7.14
C ALA A 40 20.07 -8.48 6.81
N ALA A 41 19.00 -7.88 7.33
CA ALA A 41 18.77 -6.43 7.30
C ALA A 41 19.73 -5.63 8.21
N LYS A 42 20.69 -6.27 8.89
CA LYS A 42 21.66 -5.64 9.79
C LYS A 42 20.97 -4.83 10.89
N LEU A 43 19.96 -5.42 11.52
CA LEU A 43 19.30 -4.85 12.69
C LEU A 43 19.98 -5.39 13.96
N SER A 44 20.25 -4.52 14.92
CA SER A 44 20.71 -4.95 16.25
C SER A 44 19.57 -5.59 17.04
N LEU A 45 19.89 -6.31 18.11
CA LEU A 45 18.87 -6.89 18.99
C LEU A 45 17.93 -5.82 19.57
N SER A 46 18.49 -4.68 19.99
CA SER A 46 17.69 -3.56 20.51
C SER A 46 16.76 -2.96 19.45
N GLU A 47 17.19 -2.90 18.19
CA GLU A 47 16.32 -2.45 17.09
C GLU A 47 15.21 -3.45 16.80
N ILE A 48 15.52 -4.75 16.83
CA ILE A 48 14.52 -5.81 16.64
C ILE A 48 13.45 -5.73 17.73
N MET A 49 13.83 -5.60 18.99
CA MET A 49 12.86 -5.45 20.10
C MET A 49 11.95 -4.22 19.90
N GLN A 50 12.52 -3.07 19.55
CA GLN A 50 11.73 -1.86 19.26
C GLN A 50 10.78 -2.04 18.07
N ILE A 51 11.22 -2.76 17.03
CA ILE A 51 10.37 -3.08 15.89
C ILE A 51 9.20 -3.94 16.35
N CYS A 52 9.45 -5.03 17.08
CA CYS A 52 8.40 -5.93 17.58
C CYS A 52 7.34 -5.18 18.40
N GLU A 53 7.77 -4.27 19.29
CA GLU A 53 6.84 -3.41 20.04
C GLU A 53 5.94 -2.55 19.12
N GLN A 54 6.48 -2.02 18.02
CA GLN A 54 5.67 -1.29 17.04
C GLN A 54 4.72 -2.22 16.28
N LEU A 55 5.18 -3.43 15.91
CA LEU A 55 4.37 -4.36 15.12
C LEU A 55 3.19 -4.89 15.92
N GLU A 56 3.40 -5.24 17.19
CA GLU A 56 2.36 -5.76 18.09
C GLU A 56 1.14 -4.83 18.18
N THR A 57 1.34 -3.51 18.15
CA THR A 57 0.24 -2.54 18.18
C THR A 57 -0.60 -2.49 16.89
N THR A 58 -0.11 -3.07 15.80
CA THR A 58 -0.72 -3.03 14.47
C THR A 58 -0.82 -4.41 13.80
N SER A 59 -0.51 -5.47 14.54
CA SER A 59 -0.68 -6.85 14.10
C SER A 59 -2.09 -7.33 14.41
N PHE A 60 -2.60 -8.27 13.61
CA PHE A 60 -3.89 -8.89 13.92
C PHE A 60 -3.75 -10.07 14.91
N ASP A 61 -2.52 -10.54 15.12
CA ASP A 61 -2.17 -11.61 16.07
C ASP A 61 -0.75 -11.38 16.62
N VAL A 62 -0.33 -12.18 17.60
CA VAL A 62 0.99 -12.10 18.24
C VAL A 62 1.66 -13.49 18.21
N PRO A 63 2.76 -13.67 17.46
CA PRO A 63 3.48 -14.94 17.41
C PRO A 63 4.27 -15.19 18.69
N ASP A 64 4.49 -16.47 19.01
CA ASP A 64 5.39 -16.89 20.09
C ASP A 64 6.83 -16.39 19.87
N SER A 65 7.23 -16.21 18.61
CA SER A 65 8.54 -15.70 18.22
C SER A 65 8.46 -14.82 16.98
N TRP A 66 8.55 -13.50 17.20
CA TRP A 66 8.66 -12.52 16.13
C TRP A 66 9.88 -12.72 15.24
N GLU A 67 11.01 -13.19 15.79
CA GLU A 67 12.23 -13.35 15.01
C GLU A 67 12.09 -14.44 13.93
N THR A 68 11.34 -15.50 14.22
CA THR A 68 11.09 -16.59 13.26
C THR A 68 9.98 -16.22 12.28
N GLU A 69 8.93 -15.54 12.76
CA GLU A 69 7.76 -15.10 11.99
C GLU A 69 8.07 -13.99 10.97
N LEU A 70 9.10 -13.17 11.21
CA LEU A 70 9.32 -11.97 10.41
C LEU A 70 10.44 -12.11 9.37
N ARG A 71 10.24 -11.45 8.24
CA ARG A 71 11.26 -11.10 7.26
C ARG A 71 11.40 -9.58 7.19
N GLY A 72 12.58 -9.10 6.83
CA GLY A 72 12.87 -7.68 6.74
C GLY A 72 13.85 -7.31 5.62
N ARG A 73 13.53 -6.24 4.90
CA ARG A 73 14.42 -5.63 3.89
C ARG A 73 14.51 -4.12 4.10
N ARG A 74 15.73 -3.59 4.09
CA ARG A 74 15.94 -2.13 4.00
C ARG A 74 15.52 -1.62 2.63
N VAL A 75 14.80 -0.50 2.59
CA VAL A 75 14.29 0.11 1.36
C VAL A 75 14.60 1.60 1.30
N SER A 76 14.54 2.19 0.10
CA SER A 76 14.47 3.65 -0.05
C SER A 76 13.01 4.06 -0.10
N LEU A 77 12.58 4.87 0.87
CA LEU A 77 11.25 5.44 0.93
C LEU A 77 11.14 6.73 0.10
N GLY A 78 12.16 7.14 -0.65
CA GLY A 78 12.27 8.48 -1.21
C GLY A 78 13.39 9.22 -0.51
N ASN A 79 13.05 10.27 0.24
CA ASN A 79 14.05 11.12 0.91
C ASN A 79 14.79 10.44 2.07
N GLU A 80 14.27 9.32 2.57
CA GLU A 80 14.88 8.58 3.66
C GLU A 80 14.95 7.07 3.40
N LYS A 81 15.77 6.38 4.19
CA LYS A 81 15.82 4.92 4.23
C LYS A 81 14.75 4.41 5.18
N GLY A 82 14.09 3.33 4.78
CA GLY A 82 13.10 2.63 5.60
C GLY A 82 13.41 1.15 5.72
N LEU A 83 12.44 0.46 6.29
CA LEU A 83 12.41 -0.98 6.45
C LEU A 83 11.03 -1.47 6.04
N VAL A 84 10.97 -2.50 5.20
CA VAL A 84 9.75 -3.28 5.02
C VAL A 84 9.88 -4.54 5.84
N ILE A 85 8.83 -4.87 6.59
CA ILE A 85 8.70 -6.12 7.34
C ILE A 85 7.50 -6.88 6.81
N GLN A 86 7.62 -8.20 6.69
CA GLN A 86 6.52 -9.07 6.26
C GLN A 86 6.45 -10.27 7.20
N GLY A 87 5.24 -10.67 7.59
CA GLY A 87 4.98 -11.97 8.22
C GLY A 87 5.18 -13.12 7.23
N ILE A 88 5.23 -14.36 7.73
CA ILE A 88 5.47 -15.54 6.87
C ILE A 88 4.56 -16.73 7.17
N GLU A 89 4.02 -16.83 8.38
CA GLU A 89 3.22 -17.97 8.82
C GLU A 89 1.99 -17.49 9.57
N LEU A 90 2.09 -17.24 10.88
CA LEU A 90 0.93 -16.86 11.71
C LEU A 90 0.27 -15.57 11.21
N LEU A 91 1.09 -14.64 10.70
CA LEU A 91 0.63 -13.34 10.22
C LEU A 91 0.21 -13.38 8.75
N CYS A 92 -0.03 -14.58 8.22
CA CYS A 92 -0.53 -14.83 6.87
C CYS A 92 -1.88 -15.55 6.88
N GLY A 93 -2.75 -15.17 5.94
CA GLY A 93 -3.97 -15.93 5.62
C GLY A 93 -3.70 -17.08 4.65
N GLY A 94 -4.63 -18.03 4.56
CA GLY A 94 -4.50 -19.22 3.69
C GLY A 94 -4.36 -18.94 2.19
N THR A 95 -4.58 -17.71 1.74
CA THR A 95 -4.36 -17.27 0.35
C THR A 95 -2.95 -16.73 0.10
N GLY A 96 -2.04 -16.83 1.08
CA GLY A 96 -0.67 -16.32 0.99
C GLY A 96 -0.57 -14.81 1.12
N ASN A 97 -1.62 -14.14 1.62
CA ASN A 97 -1.55 -12.73 1.96
C ASN A 97 -1.04 -12.59 3.40
N CYS A 98 0.05 -11.86 3.59
CA CYS A 98 0.73 -11.68 4.87
C CYS A 98 0.73 -10.23 5.32
N GLN A 99 0.66 -9.98 6.63
CA GLN A 99 0.82 -8.61 7.13
C GLN A 99 2.16 -8.04 6.71
N THR A 100 2.12 -6.82 6.17
CA THR A 100 3.28 -6.13 5.62
C THR A 100 3.35 -4.72 6.18
N TRP A 101 4.44 -4.41 6.88
CA TRP A 101 4.70 -3.11 7.48
C TRP A 101 5.74 -2.34 6.70
N VAL A 102 5.62 -1.02 6.76
CA VAL A 102 6.69 -0.10 6.39
C VAL A 102 7.05 0.68 7.63
N LEU A 103 8.33 0.72 7.96
CA LEU A 103 8.86 1.47 9.09
C LEU A 103 9.85 2.51 8.60
N ARG A 104 9.85 3.65 9.29
CA ARG A 104 10.83 4.71 9.11
C ARG A 104 11.61 4.92 10.40
N ARG A 105 12.78 5.55 10.29
CA ARG A 105 13.59 5.87 11.47
C ARG A 105 13.36 7.32 11.87
N SER A 106 12.91 7.55 13.09
CA SER A 106 12.71 8.90 13.64
C SER A 106 13.29 8.97 15.04
N ASN A 107 14.13 9.97 15.30
CA ASN A 107 14.80 10.17 16.60
C ASN A 107 15.47 8.90 17.14
N GLY A 108 16.15 8.16 16.25
CA GLY A 108 16.86 6.93 16.60
C GLY A 108 15.98 5.68 16.78
N LYS A 109 14.66 5.79 16.67
CA LYS A 109 13.71 4.67 16.82
C LYS A 109 13.09 4.27 15.48
N TRP A 110 12.79 2.99 15.33
CA TRP A 110 11.93 2.50 14.24
C TRP A 110 10.47 2.75 14.63
N LEU A 111 9.71 3.35 13.71
CA LEU A 111 8.28 3.62 13.90
C LEU A 111 7.51 3.03 12.74
N THR A 112 6.40 2.35 13.03
CA THR A 112 5.46 1.92 11.99
C THR A 112 4.88 3.14 11.28
N MET A 113 4.74 3.04 9.97
CA MET A 113 4.09 4.05 9.15
C MET A 113 2.59 3.76 8.99
N PHE A 114 2.01 2.85 9.77
CA PHE A 114 0.57 2.59 9.82
C PHE A 114 0.03 2.95 11.21
N LYS A 115 -1.11 3.64 11.24
CA LYS A 115 -1.78 4.01 12.51
C LYS A 115 -2.54 2.83 13.11
N ASP A 116 -3.24 2.14 12.24
CA ASP A 116 -4.11 1.02 12.56
C ASP A 116 -3.43 -0.28 12.08
N GLN A 117 -4.19 -1.36 11.95
CA GLN A 117 -3.66 -2.63 11.46
C GLN A 117 -2.91 -2.47 10.12
N ALA A 118 -1.73 -3.10 10.03
CA ALA A 118 -0.95 -3.12 8.79
C ALA A 118 -1.66 -3.91 7.68
N PRO A 119 -1.44 -3.55 6.40
CA PRO A 119 -2.07 -4.22 5.27
C PRO A 119 -1.68 -5.70 5.20
N ILE A 120 -2.65 -6.52 4.81
CA ILE A 120 -2.47 -7.96 4.52
C ILE A 120 -2.31 -8.10 3.01
N ALA A 121 -1.13 -8.56 2.57
CA ALA A 121 -0.71 -8.49 1.18
C ALA A 121 0.11 -9.72 0.75
N SER A 122 -0.10 -10.21 -0.47
CA SER A 122 0.75 -11.24 -1.08
C SER A 122 2.06 -10.66 -1.60
N ALA A 123 2.03 -9.41 -2.07
CA ALA A 123 3.19 -8.71 -2.59
C ALA A 123 3.08 -7.20 -2.34
N PHE A 124 4.21 -6.51 -2.43
CA PHE A 124 4.29 -5.06 -2.28
C PHE A 124 5.28 -4.43 -3.27
N GLY A 125 5.18 -3.12 -3.42
CA GLY A 125 6.07 -2.31 -4.24
C GLY A 125 6.02 -0.84 -3.85
N PHE A 126 6.87 -0.03 -4.47
CA PHE A 126 6.88 1.42 -4.28
C PHE A 126 6.82 2.13 -5.64
N GLN A 127 5.85 3.03 -5.81
CA GLN A 127 5.86 3.87 -7.00
C GLN A 127 6.99 4.91 -6.90
N PRO A 128 7.58 5.34 -8.03
CA PRO A 128 8.55 6.43 -8.03
C PRO A 128 7.96 7.75 -7.52
N LYS A 129 6.64 7.95 -7.70
CA LYS A 129 5.92 9.14 -7.24
C LYS A 129 5.92 9.20 -5.71
N THR A 130 6.19 10.39 -5.18
CA THR A 130 6.20 10.66 -3.74
C THR A 130 5.05 11.56 -3.30
N HIS A 131 4.54 11.35 -2.08
CA HIS A 131 3.71 12.28 -1.32
C HIS A 131 4.40 12.54 0.02
N SER A 132 4.49 13.81 0.44
CA SER A 132 5.16 14.20 1.68
C SER A 132 6.57 13.62 1.81
N GLY A 133 7.34 13.65 0.72
CA GLY A 133 8.72 13.15 0.63
C GLY A 133 8.88 11.62 0.57
N HIS A 134 7.78 10.87 0.64
CA HIS A 134 7.77 9.42 0.68
C HIS A 134 7.10 8.80 -0.54
N LYS A 135 7.72 7.76 -1.12
CA LYS A 135 7.17 6.98 -2.23
C LYS A 135 5.82 6.40 -1.85
N ASN A 136 4.91 6.30 -2.82
CA ASN A 136 3.66 5.60 -2.58
C ASN A 136 3.94 4.12 -2.36
N PHE A 137 3.48 3.59 -1.23
CA PHE A 137 3.51 2.17 -0.96
C PHE A 137 2.33 1.51 -1.66
N VAL A 138 2.59 0.44 -2.39
CA VAL A 138 1.56 -0.32 -3.10
C VAL A 138 1.58 -1.74 -2.59
N VAL A 139 0.41 -2.29 -2.32
CA VAL A 139 0.25 -3.71 -1.98
C VAL A 139 -0.65 -4.38 -2.99
N ALA A 140 -0.40 -5.65 -3.24
CA ALA A 140 -1.31 -6.57 -3.92
C ALA A 140 -1.77 -7.62 -2.91
N ALA A 141 -3.04 -8.01 -2.98
CA ALA A 141 -3.61 -9.08 -2.19
C ALA A 141 -4.44 -10.01 -3.08
N ASN A 142 -4.18 -11.30 -2.96
CA ASN A 142 -4.97 -12.34 -3.62
C ASN A 142 -6.41 -12.25 -3.13
N SER A 143 -7.35 -12.04 -4.06
CA SER A 143 -8.78 -11.92 -3.77
C SER A 143 -9.58 -13.12 -4.29
N SER A 144 -9.07 -13.80 -5.30
CA SER A 144 -9.52 -15.08 -5.85
C SER A 144 -8.35 -15.77 -6.55
N ALA A 145 -8.61 -16.90 -7.22
CA ALA A 145 -7.61 -17.59 -8.05
C ALA A 145 -7.23 -16.82 -9.34
N ASP A 146 -8.01 -15.82 -9.72
CA ASP A 146 -7.88 -15.07 -10.97
C ASP A 146 -7.87 -13.54 -10.79
N ALA A 147 -7.97 -13.05 -9.56
CA ALA A 147 -8.03 -11.62 -9.27
C ALA A 147 -7.21 -11.20 -8.03
N GLU A 148 -6.58 -10.04 -8.16
CA GLU A 148 -5.83 -9.37 -7.10
C GLU A 148 -6.39 -7.97 -6.85
N ASN A 149 -6.47 -7.60 -5.57
CA ASN A 149 -6.74 -6.23 -5.16
C ASN A 149 -5.41 -5.49 -5.00
N TYR A 150 -5.28 -4.33 -5.63
CA TYR A 150 -4.17 -3.42 -5.44
C TYR A 150 -4.63 -2.23 -4.61
N ILE A 151 -3.83 -1.85 -3.62
CA ILE A 151 -4.09 -0.67 -2.81
C ILE A 151 -2.86 0.23 -2.86
N ILE A 152 -3.05 1.48 -3.27
CA ILE A 152 -2.04 2.53 -3.23
C ILE A 152 -2.23 3.32 -1.95
N TYR A 153 -1.17 3.36 -1.14
CA TYR A 153 -1.08 4.16 0.06
C TYR A 153 -0.25 5.42 -0.19
N HIS A 154 -0.78 6.57 0.23
CA HIS A 154 -0.04 7.83 0.25
C HIS A 154 0.36 8.17 1.67
N PHE A 155 1.56 8.71 1.84
CA PHE A 155 2.01 9.19 3.14
C PHE A 155 1.42 10.57 3.43
N ASP A 156 0.67 10.70 4.53
CA ASP A 156 0.00 11.95 4.94
C ASP A 156 0.90 12.91 5.74
N GLY A 157 2.17 12.53 5.97
CA GLY A 157 3.12 13.24 6.83
C GLY A 157 3.38 12.50 8.15
N GLN A 158 2.49 11.59 8.54
CA GLN A 158 2.64 10.76 9.73
C GLN A 158 2.46 9.27 9.44
N PHE A 159 1.46 8.90 8.63
CA PHE A 159 1.10 7.53 8.30
C PHE A 159 0.77 7.35 6.82
N TYR A 160 0.91 6.12 6.33
CA TYR A 160 0.35 5.67 5.07
C TYR A 160 -1.17 5.54 5.19
N ARG A 161 -1.89 6.21 4.28
CA ARG A 161 -3.34 6.17 4.15
C ARG A 161 -3.73 5.59 2.81
N GLN A 162 -4.75 4.74 2.79
CA GLN A 162 -5.32 4.25 1.54
C GLN A 162 -5.79 5.44 0.71
N ALA A 163 -5.32 5.52 -0.54
CA ALA A 163 -5.65 6.59 -1.45
C ALA A 163 -6.47 6.10 -2.64
N ARG A 164 -6.11 4.93 -3.19
CA ARG A 164 -6.76 4.35 -4.37
C ARG A 164 -6.72 2.83 -4.30
N CYS A 165 -7.80 2.21 -4.78
CA CYS A 165 -7.92 0.76 -4.84
C CYS A 165 -8.26 0.33 -6.25
N TYR A 166 -7.72 -0.82 -6.65
CA TYR A 166 -7.91 -1.38 -7.97
C TYR A 166 -8.17 -2.88 -7.89
N LEU A 167 -8.99 -3.39 -8.79
CA LEU A 167 -9.13 -4.82 -9.05
C LEU A 167 -8.39 -5.13 -10.35
N VAL A 168 -7.52 -6.15 -10.31
CA VAL A 168 -6.81 -6.65 -11.48
C VAL A 168 -7.20 -8.10 -11.67
N ARG A 169 -7.74 -8.44 -12.85
CA ARG A 169 -8.02 -9.83 -13.25
C ARG A 169 -6.98 -10.28 -14.28
N LYS A 170 -6.76 -11.59 -14.41
CA LYS A 170 -5.83 -12.15 -15.40
C LYS A 170 -6.06 -11.56 -16.80
N ALA A 171 -4.98 -11.08 -17.42
CA ALA A 171 -4.96 -10.46 -18.75
C ALA A 171 -5.86 -9.22 -18.94
N GLN A 172 -6.32 -8.60 -17.84
CA GLN A 172 -7.11 -7.36 -17.88
C GLN A 172 -6.33 -6.18 -17.30
N GLN A 173 -6.73 -4.97 -17.70
CA GLN A 173 -6.20 -3.75 -17.12
C GLN A 173 -6.74 -3.55 -15.70
N ALA A 174 -5.99 -2.81 -14.89
CA ALA A 174 -6.41 -2.46 -13.53
C ALA A 174 -7.65 -1.56 -13.55
N GLU A 175 -8.74 -2.03 -12.96
CA GLU A 175 -10.00 -1.30 -12.81
C GLU A 175 -10.01 -0.57 -11.46
N ARG A 176 -10.31 0.73 -11.45
CA ARG A 176 -10.43 1.47 -10.19
C ARG A 176 -11.72 1.09 -9.48
N VAL A 177 -11.62 0.70 -8.22
CA VAL A 177 -12.75 0.34 -7.36
C VAL A 177 -12.73 1.18 -6.07
N PRO A 178 -13.86 1.30 -5.35
CA PRO A 178 -13.86 1.88 -4.01
C PRO A 178 -12.91 1.12 -3.07
N CYS A 179 -12.20 1.85 -2.22
CA CYS A 179 -11.49 1.24 -1.10
C CYS A 179 -12.49 0.78 -0.04
N LYS A 180 -12.18 -0.33 0.62
CA LYS A 180 -12.98 -0.94 1.68
C LYS A 180 -12.38 -0.63 3.03
#